data_AF-H0GQ90-F1
#
_entry.id   AF-H0GQ90-F1
#
_cell.length_a   1.000
_cell.length_b   1.000
_cell.length_c   1.000
_cell.angle_alpha   90.00
_cell.angle_beta   90.00
_cell.angle_gamma   90.00
#
_symmetry.space_group_name_H-M   'P 1'
#
loop_
_entity.id
_entity.type
_entity.pdbx_description
1 polymer ?
#
loop_
_entity_poly.entity_id
_entity_poly.type
_entity_poly.pdbx_seq_one_letter_code
_entity_poly.pdbx_strand_id
1 'polypeptide(L)'
;MDELLGEALSAENQTGESTVESEKLVTPEDVMTISSLEQRTLNPDLFLYKELVKAHLGERAASVIGMLVALGRLSVRELVEKIDGMDVDSVKTTLVSLTQLRCVKYLQETAISGKKTTYYYYNEEGIHILLYSGLIIDEIITQMRVNDEEEHKQLVAEIVQNVISLGSLTVEDYLSSVTSDSMKYTISSLFVQLCEMGYLIQISKLHYTPIEDLWQFLYEKHYKNIPRNSPLSDLKKRSQAKMNAKTDFAKIINKPNELSQILTVDPKTSLRIVKPTVSLTINLDRFMKGRRSKQLINLAKTRVGSVTAQVYKIALRLTEQKSPKIRDPLTQTGLLQDLEEAKSFQDEAELVEEKTPGLTFNAIDLARHLPAELDLRGSLLSRKPSDNKKRSGSNAAASLPSKN
;
A
#
# COMPACT_ATOMS: atom_id res chain seq x y z
N MET A 1 51.27 64.56 -28.25
CA MET A 1 52.18 65.19 -27.27
C MET A 1 52.09 64.35 -26.00
N ASP A 2 52.19 63.03 -26.12
CA ASP A 2 53.44 62.23 -26.35
C ASP A 2 54.21 62.21 -25.02
N GLU A 3 54.52 61.08 -24.39
CA GLU A 3 55.10 59.83 -24.88
C GLU A 3 54.66 58.65 -23.97
N LEU A 4 54.17 57.54 -24.56
CA LEU A 4 54.83 56.20 -24.70
C LEU A 4 55.06 55.45 -23.37
N LEU A 5 54.25 54.46 -22.99
CA LEU A 5 54.28 53.03 -23.42
C LEU A 5 55.69 52.40 -23.41
N GLY A 6 55.85 51.37 -22.57
CA GLY A 6 56.97 50.42 -22.67
C GLY A 6 57.09 49.44 -21.50
N GLU A 7 56.45 48.27 -21.64
CA GLU A 7 56.87 46.92 -21.19
C GLU A 7 57.02 46.65 -19.67
N ALA A 8 56.16 45.86 -19.01
CA ALA A 8 55.77 44.45 -19.18
C ALA A 8 56.85 43.41 -18.78
N LEU A 9 56.46 42.61 -17.76
CA LEU A 9 56.91 41.23 -17.43
C LEU A 9 58.28 41.16 -16.75
N SER A 10 58.56 40.37 -15.71
CA SER A 10 58.03 39.13 -15.11
C SER A 10 59.04 38.85 -13.98
N ALA A 11 58.80 38.39 -12.76
CA ALA A 11 58.04 37.27 -12.22
C ALA A 11 58.72 36.94 -10.86
N GLU A 12 58.05 36.09 -10.06
CA GLU A 12 58.61 35.28 -8.96
C GLU A 12 58.66 35.87 -7.52
N ASN A 13 57.64 35.44 -6.78
CA ASN A 13 57.70 34.64 -5.56
C ASN A 13 58.24 35.21 -4.25
N GLN A 14 57.25 35.44 -3.36
CA GLN A 14 57.07 34.81 -2.05
C GLN A 14 58.15 35.00 -0.98
N THR A 15 57.73 35.58 0.15
CA THR A 15 57.66 34.98 1.51
C THR A 15 57.56 36.15 2.52
N GLY A 16 56.67 36.22 3.50
CA GLY A 16 55.55 35.39 3.91
C GLY A 16 54.81 36.14 5.03
N GLU A 17 53.48 36.11 5.03
CA GLU A 17 52.65 36.53 6.15
C GLU A 17 51.81 35.34 6.60
N SER A 18 52.00 34.97 7.86
CA SER A 18 51.21 33.95 8.56
C SER A 18 49.96 34.59 9.16
N THR A 19 48.84 34.50 8.46
CA THR A 19 47.50 34.69 9.04
C THR A 19 46.86 33.33 9.27
N VAL A 20 46.68 32.99 10.53
CA VAL A 20 45.93 31.81 11.00
C VAL A 20 44.45 32.07 10.73
N GLU A 21 43.95 31.60 9.59
CA GLU A 21 42.51 31.45 9.39
C GLU A 21 42.01 30.30 10.26
N SER A 22 41.08 30.61 11.15
CA SER A 22 40.38 29.63 11.96
C SER A 22 39.44 28.85 11.04
N GLU A 23 39.84 27.66 10.61
CA GLU A 23 38.95 26.68 10.00
C GLU A 23 37.83 26.36 10.99
N LYS A 24 36.66 26.99 10.78
CA LYS A 24 35.42 26.53 11.42
C LYS A 24 35.15 25.13 10.88
N LEU A 25 35.28 24.13 11.77
CA LEU A 25 34.77 22.78 11.58
C LEU A 25 33.29 22.87 11.19
N VAL A 26 33.01 22.71 9.90
CA VAL A 26 31.66 22.62 9.37
C VAL A 26 31.07 21.32 9.93
N THR A 27 30.05 21.43 10.77
CA THR A 27 29.34 20.25 11.25
C THR A 27 28.49 19.66 10.11
N PRO A 28 28.20 18.34 10.08
CA PRO A 28 27.35 17.75 9.05
C PRO A 28 25.96 18.41 8.94
N GLU A 29 25.48 18.98 10.04
CA GLU A 29 24.21 19.72 10.12
C GLU A 29 24.29 21.09 9.42
N ASP A 30 25.45 21.75 9.45
CA ASP A 30 25.69 23.02 8.75
C ASP A 30 25.79 22.84 7.22
N VAL A 31 26.29 21.69 6.75
CA VAL A 31 26.30 21.36 5.30
C VAL A 31 24.89 21.09 4.78
N MET A 32 24.04 20.40 5.55
CA MET A 32 22.65 20.12 5.15
C MET A 32 21.76 21.38 5.12
N THR A 33 22.05 22.37 5.95
CA THR A 33 21.26 23.61 6.01
C THR A 33 21.61 24.62 4.91
N ILE A 34 22.85 24.63 4.40
CA ILE A 34 23.29 25.53 3.33
C ILE A 34 22.90 25.02 1.93
N SER A 35 22.69 23.70 1.75
CA SER A 35 22.59 23.08 0.41
C SER A 35 21.25 22.39 0.07
N SER A 36 20.18 22.67 0.84
CA SER A 36 18.85 22.06 0.63
C SER A 36 17.72 23.05 0.29
N LEU A 37 18.04 24.33 0.04
CA LEU A 37 17.03 25.38 -0.11
C LEU A 37 16.17 25.17 -1.37
N GLU A 38 16.81 24.73 -2.46
CA GLU A 38 16.15 24.41 -3.73
C GLU A 38 15.11 23.30 -3.55
N GLN A 39 15.45 22.25 -2.79
CA GLN A 39 14.58 21.12 -2.51
C GLN A 39 13.38 21.51 -1.65
N ARG A 40 13.49 22.53 -0.80
CA ARG A 40 12.38 23.04 0.04
C ARG A 40 11.28 23.72 -0.78
N THR A 41 11.59 24.19 -1.98
CA THR A 41 10.62 24.85 -2.87
C THR A 41 9.90 23.88 -3.81
N LEU A 42 10.36 22.63 -3.90
CA LEU A 42 9.76 21.62 -4.76
C LEU A 42 8.45 21.10 -4.19
N ASN A 43 7.54 20.69 -5.07
CA ASN A 43 6.40 19.90 -4.66
C ASN A 43 6.91 18.58 -4.06
N PRO A 44 6.56 18.26 -2.79
CA PRO A 44 7.12 17.12 -2.08
C PRO A 44 6.76 15.78 -2.73
N ASP A 45 5.57 15.65 -3.31
CA ASP A 45 5.13 14.42 -3.97
C ASP A 45 5.89 14.22 -5.29
N LEU A 46 6.05 15.30 -6.07
CA LEU A 46 6.87 15.27 -7.29
C LEU A 46 8.32 14.92 -6.97
N PHE A 47 8.90 15.53 -5.94
CA PHE A 47 10.26 15.24 -5.50
C PHE A 47 10.41 13.77 -5.07
N LEU A 48 9.52 13.29 -4.17
CA LEU A 48 9.54 11.93 -3.67
C LEU A 48 9.42 10.90 -4.81
N TYR A 49 8.43 11.06 -5.68
CA TYR A 49 8.17 10.10 -6.76
C TYR A 49 9.28 10.09 -7.80
N LYS A 50 9.84 11.26 -8.12
CA LYS A 50 10.98 11.37 -9.04
C LYS A 50 12.22 10.68 -8.47
N GLU A 51 12.55 10.92 -7.20
CA GLU A 51 13.75 10.33 -6.57
C GLU A 51 13.62 8.82 -6.37
N LEU A 52 12.45 8.32 -5.97
CA LEU A 52 12.21 6.87 -5.87
C LEU A 52 12.40 6.17 -7.21
N VAL A 53 11.78 6.69 -8.27
CA VAL A 53 11.91 6.11 -9.61
C VAL A 53 13.34 6.26 -10.14
N LYS A 54 14.02 7.37 -9.85
CA LYS A 54 15.43 7.58 -10.21
C LYS A 54 16.33 6.52 -9.58
N ALA A 55 16.16 6.25 -8.28
CA ALA A 55 16.98 5.28 -7.55
C ALA A 55 16.78 3.84 -8.04
N HIS A 56 15.56 3.46 -8.42
CA HIS A 56 15.25 2.09 -8.84
C HIS A 56 15.39 1.83 -10.35
N LEU A 57 15.08 2.81 -11.21
CA LEU A 57 14.98 2.63 -12.66
C LEU A 57 15.87 3.56 -13.48
N GLY A 58 16.51 4.54 -12.84
CA GLY A 58 17.41 5.49 -13.48
C GLY A 58 16.74 6.78 -13.96
N GLU A 59 17.56 7.68 -14.49
CA GLU A 59 17.18 9.08 -14.73
C GLU A 59 16.13 9.27 -15.83
N ARG A 60 16.14 8.41 -16.86
CA ARG A 60 15.15 8.44 -17.95
C ARG A 60 13.75 8.08 -17.47
N ALA A 61 13.62 7.15 -16.52
CA ALA A 61 12.33 6.82 -15.93
C ALA A 61 11.81 7.97 -15.05
N ALA A 62 12.72 8.62 -14.32
CA ALA A 62 12.41 9.75 -13.45
C ALA A 62 11.96 11.00 -14.22
N SER A 63 12.51 11.27 -15.41
CA SER A 63 12.05 12.38 -16.25
C SER A 63 10.62 12.16 -16.76
N VAL A 64 10.29 10.95 -17.23
CA VAL A 64 8.94 10.59 -17.68
C VAL A 64 7.93 10.67 -16.55
N ILE A 65 8.20 10.06 -15.39
CA ILE A 65 7.31 10.14 -14.22
C ILE A 65 7.18 11.57 -13.71
N GLY A 66 8.27 12.34 -13.68
CA GLY A 66 8.24 13.73 -13.25
C GLY A 66 7.28 14.58 -14.09
N MET A 67 7.27 14.39 -15.41
CA MET A 67 6.32 15.08 -16.29
C MET A 67 4.87 14.63 -16.07
N LEU A 68 4.64 13.32 -15.88
CA LEU A 68 3.29 12.80 -15.61
C LEU A 68 2.73 13.28 -14.26
N VAL A 69 3.58 13.45 -13.25
CA VAL A 69 3.15 14.00 -11.94
C VAL A 69 2.90 15.51 -12.04
N ALA A 70 3.75 16.25 -12.77
CA ALA A 70 3.63 17.70 -12.88
C ALA A 70 2.47 18.17 -13.78
N LEU A 71 2.21 17.47 -14.88
CA LEU A 71 1.24 17.86 -15.92
C LEU A 71 0.01 16.96 -15.98
N GLY A 72 0.00 15.85 -15.24
CA GLY A 72 -1.10 14.88 -15.26
C GLY A 72 -1.04 13.96 -16.48
N ARG A 73 -2.16 13.84 -17.19
CA ARG A 73 -2.27 12.90 -18.32
C ARG A 73 -1.54 13.39 -19.56
N LEU A 74 -0.69 12.55 -20.15
CA LEU A 74 0.07 12.89 -21.35
C LEU A 74 0.11 11.72 -22.34
N SER A 75 0.13 12.02 -23.62
CA SER A 75 0.42 11.09 -24.71
C SER A 75 1.92 11.00 -24.98
N VAL A 76 2.34 9.98 -25.75
CA VAL A 76 3.76 9.81 -26.13
C VAL A 76 4.30 11.04 -26.88
N ARG A 77 3.48 11.67 -27.74
CA ARG A 77 3.92 12.85 -28.50
C ARG A 77 4.15 14.05 -27.58
N GLU A 78 3.22 14.28 -26.66
CA GLU A 78 3.33 15.36 -25.68
C GLU A 78 4.53 15.13 -24.75
N LEU A 79 4.80 13.88 -24.33
CA LEU A 79 5.98 13.56 -23.52
C LEU A 79 7.29 13.91 -24.24
N VAL A 80 7.41 13.59 -25.53
CA VAL A 80 8.61 13.90 -26.33
C VAL A 80 8.77 15.41 -26.55
N GLU A 81 7.67 16.15 -26.69
CA GLU A 81 7.72 17.62 -26.81
C GLU A 81 8.10 18.31 -25.49
N LYS A 82 7.81 17.69 -24.35
CA LYS A 82 8.10 18.25 -23.02
C LYS A 82 9.44 17.80 -22.44
N ILE A 83 9.90 16.60 -22.80
CA ILE A 83 11.16 16.04 -22.32
C ILE A 83 12.22 16.27 -23.39
N ASP A 84 13.08 17.25 -23.14
CA ASP A 84 14.22 17.47 -24.01
C ASP A 84 15.23 16.30 -23.90
N GLY A 85 15.82 15.92 -25.03
CA GLY A 85 16.83 14.86 -25.11
C GLY A 85 16.32 13.42 -25.12
N MET A 86 15.00 13.16 -25.19
CA MET A 86 14.44 11.82 -25.37
C MET A 86 13.67 11.70 -26.68
N ASP A 87 14.03 10.71 -27.50
CA ASP A 87 13.29 10.37 -28.72
C ASP A 87 12.04 9.54 -28.42
N VAL A 88 11.18 9.38 -29.43
CA VAL A 88 9.91 8.67 -29.33
C VAL A 88 10.09 7.23 -28.84
N ASP A 89 11.14 6.55 -29.30
CA ASP A 89 11.34 5.14 -28.97
C ASP A 89 11.92 4.95 -27.57
N SER A 90 12.83 5.81 -27.09
CA SER A 90 13.27 5.77 -25.69
C SER A 90 12.13 6.04 -24.70
N VAL A 91 11.21 6.96 -25.02
CA VAL A 91 10.00 7.20 -24.20
C VAL A 91 9.13 5.95 -24.16
N LYS A 92 8.89 5.28 -25.30
CA LYS A 92 8.12 4.01 -25.32
C LYS A 92 8.80 2.92 -24.50
N THR A 93 10.10 2.71 -24.66
CA THR A 93 10.85 1.70 -23.87
C THR A 93 10.70 1.97 -22.38
N THR A 94 10.85 3.24 -21.98
CA THR A 94 10.70 3.65 -20.58
C THR A 94 9.27 3.44 -20.07
N LEU A 95 8.25 3.78 -20.87
CA LEU A 95 6.85 3.56 -20.52
C LEU A 95 6.54 2.07 -20.35
N VAL A 96 7.08 1.19 -21.19
CA VAL A 96 6.91 -0.27 -21.04
C VAL A 96 7.46 -0.73 -19.68
N SER A 97 8.69 -0.34 -19.33
CA SER A 97 9.29 -0.68 -18.03
C SER A 97 8.50 -0.11 -16.85
N LEU A 98 8.03 1.13 -16.94
CA LEU A 98 7.22 1.76 -15.89
C LEU A 98 5.84 1.09 -15.73
N THR A 99 5.21 0.67 -16.83
CA THR A 99 3.96 -0.09 -16.77
C THR A 99 4.15 -1.47 -16.15
N GLN A 100 5.28 -2.15 -16.46
CA GLN A 100 5.61 -3.44 -15.87
C GLN A 100 5.71 -3.37 -14.34
N LEU A 101 6.30 -2.30 -13.82
CA LEU A 101 6.40 -2.02 -12.38
C LEU A 101 5.18 -1.29 -11.81
N ARG A 102 4.08 -1.22 -12.57
CA ARG A 102 2.80 -0.60 -12.18
C ARG A 102 2.90 0.87 -11.74
N CYS A 103 3.98 1.56 -12.11
CA CYS A 103 4.18 2.98 -11.80
C CYS A 103 3.36 3.89 -12.73
N VAL A 104 2.86 3.35 -13.85
CA VAL A 104 2.07 4.08 -14.85
C VAL A 104 0.74 3.36 -15.11
N LYS A 105 -0.33 4.14 -15.12
CA LYS A 105 -1.65 3.79 -15.62
C LYS A 105 -1.81 4.33 -17.04
N TYR A 106 -2.60 3.67 -17.88
CA TYR A 106 -2.84 4.11 -19.24
C TYR A 106 -4.30 3.86 -19.65
N LEU A 107 -4.79 4.75 -20.51
CA LEU A 107 -6.13 4.65 -21.09
C LEU A 107 -6.06 4.94 -22.58
N GLN A 108 -6.66 4.06 -23.38
CA GLN A 108 -6.79 4.27 -24.81
C GLN A 108 -8.15 4.90 -25.10
N GLU A 109 -8.15 6.17 -25.45
CA GLU A 109 -9.34 6.90 -25.83
C GLU A 109 -9.47 6.95 -27.35
N THR A 110 -10.70 6.85 -27.85
CA THR A 110 -11.01 7.07 -29.26
C THR A 110 -11.70 8.41 -29.38
N ALA A 111 -11.05 9.36 -30.05
CA ALA A 111 -11.64 10.66 -30.33
C ALA A 111 -12.89 10.50 -31.22
N ILE A 112 -13.75 11.53 -31.26
CA ILE A 112 -14.93 11.55 -32.14
C ILE A 112 -14.57 11.34 -33.63
N SER A 113 -13.36 11.76 -34.02
CA SER A 113 -12.78 11.54 -35.35
C SER A 113 -12.38 10.09 -35.63
N GLY A 114 -12.49 9.17 -34.66
CA GLY A 114 -12.07 7.77 -34.76
C GLY A 114 -10.59 7.52 -34.49
N LYS A 115 -9.78 8.57 -34.31
CA LYS A 115 -8.35 8.44 -33.96
C LYS A 115 -8.20 7.93 -32.53
N LYS A 116 -7.43 6.85 -32.37
CA LYS A 116 -7.09 6.28 -31.07
C LYS A 116 -5.81 6.91 -30.53
N THR A 117 -5.86 7.44 -29.33
CA THR A 117 -4.70 8.01 -28.62
C THR A 117 -4.62 7.37 -27.25
N THR A 118 -3.43 6.92 -26.86
CA THR A 118 -3.18 6.40 -25.51
C THR A 118 -2.64 7.53 -24.64
N TYR A 119 -3.34 7.81 -23.54
CA TYR A 119 -2.88 8.72 -22.50
C TYR A 119 -2.34 7.91 -21.33
N TYR A 120 -1.21 8.37 -20.79
CA TYR A 120 -0.51 7.80 -19.65
C TYR A 120 -0.70 8.71 -18.44
N TYR A 121 -0.79 8.09 -17.27
CA TYR A 121 -1.00 8.70 -15.97
C TYR A 121 0.00 8.08 -15.00
N TYR A 122 0.46 8.83 -14.00
CA TYR A 122 1.23 8.21 -12.91
C TYR A 122 0.30 7.38 -12.01
N ASN A 123 0.87 6.39 -11.31
CA ASN A 123 0.16 5.58 -10.34
C ASN A 123 0.88 5.59 -8.99
N GLU A 124 0.27 6.23 -8.00
CA GLU A 124 0.80 6.32 -6.63
C GLU A 124 1.03 4.93 -6.01
N GLU A 125 0.15 3.95 -6.26
CA GLU A 125 0.27 2.62 -5.67
C GLU A 125 1.53 1.89 -6.13
N GLY A 126 1.89 2.00 -7.42
CA GLY A 126 3.10 1.39 -7.96
C GLY A 126 4.36 1.97 -7.31
N ILE A 127 4.38 3.29 -7.13
CA ILE A 127 5.50 3.99 -6.50
C ILE A 127 5.56 3.69 -5.00
N HIS A 128 4.42 3.55 -4.33
CA HIS A 128 4.35 3.13 -2.93
C HIS A 128 4.80 1.69 -2.71
N ILE A 129 4.63 0.79 -3.68
CA ILE A 129 5.23 -0.55 -3.61
C ILE A 129 6.76 -0.45 -3.58
N LEU A 130 7.36 0.46 -4.37
CA LEU A 130 8.81 0.71 -4.32
C LEU A 130 9.23 1.30 -2.96
N LEU A 131 8.51 2.33 -2.48
CA LEU A 131 8.79 2.99 -1.20
C LEU A 131 8.71 2.02 -0.01
N TYR A 132 7.70 1.16 0.01
CA TYR A 132 7.44 0.23 1.10
C TYR A 132 8.04 -1.16 0.86
N SER A 133 8.85 -1.36 -0.18
CA SER A 133 9.35 -2.67 -0.60
C SER A 133 9.91 -3.52 0.55
N GLY A 134 10.83 -2.96 1.34
CA GLY A 134 11.39 -3.67 2.51
C GLY A 134 10.35 -3.96 3.59
N LEU A 135 9.46 -3.01 3.89
CA LEU A 135 8.41 -3.22 4.89
C LEU A 135 7.36 -4.25 4.45
N ILE A 136 7.08 -4.36 3.16
CA ILE A 136 6.17 -5.36 2.59
C ILE A 136 6.75 -6.76 2.84
N ILE A 137 8.03 -6.94 2.53
CA ILE A 137 8.74 -8.21 2.73
C ILE A 137 8.71 -8.60 4.22
N ASP A 138 9.12 -7.69 5.10
CA ASP A 138 9.13 -7.92 6.55
C ASP A 138 7.75 -8.25 7.11
N GLU A 139 6.71 -7.51 6.68
CA GLU A 139 5.36 -7.74 7.16
C GLU A 139 4.87 -9.12 6.73
N ILE A 140 5.09 -9.54 5.48
CA ILE A 140 4.71 -10.87 5.01
C ILE A 140 5.44 -11.95 5.81
N ILE A 141 6.75 -11.81 6.05
CA ILE A 141 7.54 -12.74 6.88
C ILE A 141 6.90 -12.90 8.28
N THR A 142 6.56 -11.79 8.93
CA THR A 142 5.95 -11.83 10.28
C THR A 142 4.54 -12.41 10.29
N GLN A 143 3.86 -12.39 9.15
CA GLN A 143 2.48 -12.85 9.00
C GLN A 143 2.39 -14.32 8.57
N MET A 144 3.47 -14.91 8.07
CA MET A 144 3.61 -16.36 7.95
C MET A 144 3.44 -17.03 9.33
N ARG A 145 3.05 -18.30 9.35
CA ARG A 145 2.70 -18.95 10.62
C ARG A 145 3.95 -19.06 11.48
N VAL A 146 3.78 -18.83 12.78
CA VAL A 146 4.85 -18.96 13.79
C VAL A 146 5.43 -20.39 13.88
N ASN A 147 4.77 -21.37 13.26
CA ASN A 147 5.17 -22.78 13.26
C ASN A 147 5.89 -23.20 11.97
N ASP A 148 6.02 -22.30 10.97
CA ASP A 148 6.75 -22.60 9.75
C ASP A 148 8.26 -22.50 10.01
N GLU A 149 9.01 -23.46 9.47
CA GLU A 149 10.47 -23.55 9.56
C GLU A 149 11.13 -22.25 9.09
N GLU A 150 12.24 -21.83 9.71
CA GLU A 150 12.87 -20.53 9.42
C GLU A 150 13.24 -20.39 7.92
N GLU A 151 13.57 -21.51 7.28
CA GLU A 151 13.79 -21.63 5.84
C GLU A 151 12.58 -21.17 5.01
N HIS A 152 11.34 -21.46 5.43
CA HIS A 152 10.14 -21.01 4.72
C HIS A 152 10.00 -19.48 4.71
N LYS A 153 10.44 -18.81 5.78
CA LYS A 153 10.39 -17.35 5.84
C LYS A 153 11.37 -16.71 4.86
N GLN A 154 12.57 -17.28 4.74
CA GLN A 154 13.57 -16.83 3.79
C GLN A 154 13.09 -17.03 2.34
N LEU A 155 12.49 -18.18 2.05
CA LEU A 155 11.95 -18.48 0.72
C LEU A 155 10.79 -17.55 0.33
N VAL A 156 9.89 -17.26 1.27
CA VAL A 156 8.80 -16.30 1.03
C VAL A 156 9.34 -14.90 0.77
N ALA A 157 10.38 -14.47 1.50
CA ALA A 157 11.02 -13.19 1.27
C ALA A 157 11.57 -13.08 -0.16
N GLU A 158 12.27 -14.11 -0.64
CA GLU A 158 12.81 -14.18 -1.99
C GLU A 158 11.70 -14.15 -3.05
N ILE A 159 10.64 -14.93 -2.87
CA ILE A 159 9.48 -14.95 -3.76
C ILE A 159 8.89 -13.54 -3.89
N VAL A 160 8.61 -12.88 -2.76
CA VAL A 160 8.02 -11.54 -2.74
C VAL A 160 8.95 -10.50 -3.34
N GLN A 161 10.25 -10.57 -3.04
CA GLN A 161 11.26 -9.68 -3.61
C GLN A 161 11.27 -9.77 -5.14
N ASN A 162 11.20 -10.97 -5.70
CA ASN A 162 11.13 -11.19 -7.14
C ASN A 162 9.81 -10.69 -7.74
N VAL A 163 8.68 -10.87 -7.03
CA VAL A 163 7.39 -10.30 -7.47
C VAL A 163 7.44 -8.78 -7.54
N ILE A 164 8.08 -8.11 -6.56
CA ILE A 164 8.19 -6.65 -6.51
C ILE A 164 9.16 -6.14 -7.58
N SER A 165 10.31 -6.80 -7.77
CA SER A 165 11.33 -6.37 -8.72
C SER A 165 10.94 -6.58 -10.19
N LEU A 166 10.15 -7.62 -10.49
CA LEU A 166 9.56 -7.82 -11.82
C LEU A 166 8.21 -7.10 -12.00
N GLY A 167 7.53 -6.75 -10.91
CA GLY A 167 6.20 -6.11 -10.87
C GLY A 167 5.02 -7.05 -11.14
N SER A 168 5.14 -7.89 -12.17
CA SER A 168 4.24 -9.00 -12.43
C SER A 168 4.97 -10.20 -13.04
N LEU A 169 4.62 -11.40 -12.57
CA LEU A 169 5.24 -12.65 -13.02
C LEU A 169 4.21 -13.78 -13.03
N THR A 170 4.42 -14.77 -13.89
CA THR A 170 3.67 -16.02 -13.84
C THR A 170 4.38 -16.99 -12.89
N VAL A 171 3.62 -17.94 -12.33
CA VAL A 171 4.21 -18.97 -11.47
C VAL A 171 5.06 -19.94 -12.28
N GLU A 172 4.71 -20.18 -13.55
CA GLU A 172 5.48 -21.06 -14.44
C GLU A 172 6.89 -20.51 -14.74
N ASP A 173 7.01 -19.21 -15.00
CA ASP A 173 8.30 -18.57 -15.26
C ASP A 173 9.21 -18.65 -14.03
N TYR A 174 8.62 -18.45 -12.84
CA TYR A 174 9.35 -18.58 -11.57
C TYR A 174 9.83 -20.02 -11.33
N LEU A 175 8.94 -21.00 -11.49
CA LEU A 175 9.24 -22.41 -11.25
C LEU A 175 10.22 -22.99 -12.29
N SER A 176 10.31 -22.39 -13.48
CA SER A 176 11.28 -22.79 -14.52
C SER A 176 12.73 -22.51 -14.12
N SER A 177 12.96 -21.51 -13.25
CA SER A 177 14.30 -21.24 -12.71
C SER A 177 14.74 -22.22 -11.62
N VAL A 178 13.81 -23.01 -11.07
CA VAL A 178 14.07 -23.93 -9.96
C VAL A 178 14.35 -25.33 -10.52
N THR A 179 15.48 -25.93 -10.16
CA THR A 179 15.88 -27.24 -10.70
C THR A 179 15.35 -28.43 -9.91
N SER A 180 15.20 -28.29 -8.58
CA SER A 180 14.73 -29.38 -7.71
C SER A 180 13.20 -29.45 -7.63
N ASP A 181 12.62 -30.62 -7.91
CA ASP A 181 11.16 -30.82 -7.89
C ASP A 181 10.56 -30.78 -6.48
N SER A 182 11.30 -31.18 -5.44
CA SER A 182 10.84 -31.02 -4.04
C SER A 182 10.69 -29.54 -3.67
N MET A 183 11.59 -28.71 -4.18
CA MET A 183 11.59 -27.28 -3.98
C MET A 183 10.44 -26.60 -4.72
N LYS A 184 10.19 -27.01 -5.98
CA LYS A 184 9.04 -26.51 -6.77
C LYS A 184 7.71 -26.72 -6.06
N TYR A 185 7.51 -27.91 -5.46
CA TYR A 185 6.29 -28.21 -4.74
C TYR A 185 6.12 -27.32 -3.49
N THR A 186 7.20 -27.10 -2.76
CA THR A 186 7.23 -26.23 -1.57
C THR A 186 6.91 -24.79 -1.96
N ILE A 187 7.58 -24.25 -2.98
CA ILE A 187 7.35 -22.89 -3.51
C ILE A 187 5.91 -22.74 -4.00
N SER A 188 5.37 -23.72 -4.73
CA SER A 188 3.98 -23.71 -5.20
C SER A 188 2.99 -23.64 -4.04
N SER A 189 3.25 -24.40 -2.96
CA SER A 189 2.43 -24.36 -1.73
C SER A 189 2.49 -22.99 -1.05
N LEU A 190 3.67 -22.36 -1.02
CA LEU A 190 3.85 -21.01 -0.47
C LEU A 190 3.11 -19.94 -1.32
N PHE A 191 3.14 -20.05 -2.65
CA PHE A 191 2.36 -19.17 -3.53
C PHE A 191 0.85 -19.26 -3.26
N VAL A 192 0.34 -20.48 -3.08
CA VAL A 192 -1.06 -20.71 -2.69
C VAL A 192 -1.33 -20.04 -1.35
N GLN A 193 -0.49 -20.25 -0.34
CA GLN A 193 -0.64 -19.64 0.98
C GLN A 193 -0.66 -18.10 0.91
N LEU A 194 0.24 -17.48 0.15
CA LEU A 194 0.29 -16.02 -0.03
C LEU A 194 -0.96 -15.47 -0.75
N CYS A 195 -1.50 -16.22 -1.70
CA CYS A 195 -2.74 -15.89 -2.39
C CYS A 195 -3.97 -16.08 -1.48
N GLU A 196 -4.03 -17.15 -0.68
CA GLU A 196 -5.06 -17.37 0.33
C GLU A 196 -5.06 -16.27 1.39
N MET A 197 -3.86 -15.84 1.80
CA MET A 197 -3.68 -14.69 2.66
C MET A 197 -3.92 -13.37 1.92
N GLY A 198 -4.20 -13.34 0.62
CA GLY A 198 -4.60 -12.15 -0.15
C GLY A 198 -3.51 -11.10 -0.38
N TYR A 199 -2.23 -11.44 -0.15
CA TYR A 199 -1.10 -10.56 -0.46
C TYR A 199 -0.76 -10.54 -1.95
N LEU A 200 -1.03 -11.64 -2.64
CA LEU A 200 -0.89 -11.77 -4.09
C LEU A 200 -2.26 -11.84 -4.75
N ILE A 201 -2.43 -11.09 -5.83
CA ILE A 201 -3.63 -11.08 -6.68
C ILE A 201 -3.23 -11.17 -8.14
N GLN A 202 -4.16 -11.62 -8.99
CA GLN A 202 -3.91 -11.58 -10.43
C GLN A 202 -3.88 -10.13 -10.92
N ILE A 203 -2.97 -9.86 -11.86
CA ILE A 203 -2.98 -8.59 -12.56
C ILE A 203 -4.14 -8.54 -13.55
N SER A 204 -4.70 -7.35 -13.73
CA SER A 204 -5.88 -7.13 -14.56
C SER A 204 -5.84 -5.71 -15.09
N LYS A 205 -6.55 -5.45 -16.19
CA LYS A 205 -6.63 -4.14 -16.84
C LYS A 205 -7.05 -3.04 -15.87
N LEU A 206 -7.87 -3.36 -14.87
CA LEU A 206 -8.28 -2.40 -13.83
C LEU A 206 -7.11 -1.79 -13.04
N HIS A 207 -5.99 -2.51 -12.89
CA HIS A 207 -4.82 -2.00 -12.18
C HIS A 207 -4.07 -0.94 -12.99
N TYR A 208 -4.28 -0.93 -14.32
CA TYR A 208 -3.66 -0.01 -15.25
C TYR A 208 -4.62 1.09 -15.73
N THR A 209 -5.92 0.99 -15.48
CA THR A 209 -6.86 2.05 -15.82
C THR A 209 -7.03 3.03 -14.65
N PRO A 210 -7.05 4.36 -14.89
CA PRO A 210 -7.48 5.33 -13.89
C PRO A 210 -8.89 5.01 -13.35
N ILE A 211 -9.08 5.16 -12.04
CA ILE A 211 -10.33 4.79 -11.37
C ILE A 211 -11.47 5.74 -11.75
N GLU A 212 -11.17 7.04 -11.87
CA GLU A 212 -12.13 8.06 -12.27
C GLU A 212 -12.68 7.80 -13.68
N ASP A 213 -11.79 7.55 -14.65
CA ASP A 213 -12.18 7.25 -16.03
C ASP A 213 -12.97 5.92 -16.12
N LEU A 214 -12.58 4.90 -15.35
CA LEU A 214 -13.30 3.63 -15.25
C LEU A 214 -14.74 3.86 -14.72
N TRP A 215 -14.89 4.70 -13.71
CA TRP A 215 -16.19 5.04 -13.15
C TRP A 215 -17.05 5.80 -14.17
N GLN A 216 -16.50 6.80 -14.85
CA GLN A 216 -17.24 7.58 -15.85
C GLN A 216 -17.71 6.70 -17.02
N PHE A 217 -16.86 5.78 -17.48
CA PHE A 217 -17.24 4.81 -18.51
C PHE A 217 -18.39 3.92 -18.06
N LEU A 218 -18.35 3.44 -16.82
CA LEU A 218 -19.39 2.60 -16.24
C LEU A 218 -20.70 3.36 -16.04
N TYR A 219 -20.63 4.60 -15.56
CA TYR A 219 -21.77 5.48 -15.41
C TYR A 219 -22.45 5.73 -16.76
N GLU A 220 -21.69 6.09 -17.80
CA GLU A 220 -22.20 6.31 -19.15
C GLU A 220 -22.85 5.06 -19.76
N LYS A 221 -22.28 3.87 -19.51
CA LYS A 221 -22.87 2.59 -19.91
C LYS A 221 -24.28 2.44 -19.32
N HIS A 222 -24.46 2.69 -18.03
CA HIS A 222 -25.77 2.57 -17.39
C HIS A 222 -26.72 3.70 -17.78
N TYR A 223 -26.22 4.90 -18.03
CA TYR A 223 -27.02 6.05 -18.47
C TYR A 223 -27.60 5.84 -19.88
N LYS A 224 -26.78 5.37 -20.83
CA LYS A 224 -27.20 5.10 -22.22
C LYS A 224 -28.14 3.91 -22.36
N ASN A 225 -28.09 2.98 -21.41
CA ASN A 225 -29.00 1.83 -21.36
C ASN A 225 -30.44 2.22 -20.95
N ILE A 226 -30.65 3.43 -20.42
CA ILE A 226 -31.99 3.93 -20.11
C ILE A 226 -32.72 4.27 -21.42
N PRO A 227 -33.96 3.78 -21.64
CA PRO A 227 -34.71 4.08 -22.86
C PRO A 227 -34.88 5.59 -23.09
N ARG A 228 -34.68 6.04 -24.34
CA ARG A 228 -34.72 7.47 -24.72
C ARG A 228 -36.04 8.15 -24.35
N ASN A 229 -37.16 7.43 -24.49
CA ASN A 229 -38.50 7.91 -24.17
C ASN A 229 -38.97 7.46 -22.77
N SER A 230 -38.04 7.13 -21.86
CA SER A 230 -38.40 6.76 -20.49
C SER A 230 -39.15 7.91 -19.80
N PRO A 231 -40.29 7.64 -19.14
CA PRO A 231 -41.09 8.64 -18.42
C PRO A 231 -40.42 9.13 -17.13
N LEU A 232 -39.21 8.65 -16.84
CA LEU A 232 -38.47 9.00 -15.65
C LEU A 232 -37.92 10.43 -15.73
N SER A 233 -38.02 11.18 -14.63
CA SER A 233 -37.42 12.52 -14.54
C SER A 233 -35.89 12.43 -14.62
N ASP A 234 -35.25 13.52 -15.06
CA ASP A 234 -33.79 13.52 -15.29
C ASP A 234 -32.99 13.24 -14.01
N LEU A 235 -33.44 13.76 -12.87
CA LEU A 235 -32.83 13.46 -11.57
C LEU A 235 -32.90 11.97 -11.25
N LYS A 236 -34.06 11.34 -11.46
CA LYS A 236 -34.24 9.91 -11.20
C LYS A 236 -33.46 9.05 -12.21
N LYS A 237 -33.31 9.49 -13.47
CA LYS A 237 -32.45 8.83 -14.47
C LYS A 237 -30.99 8.83 -14.02
N ARG A 238 -30.48 9.98 -13.56
CA ARG A 238 -29.10 10.10 -13.02
C ARG A 238 -28.91 9.21 -11.79
N SER A 239 -29.84 9.25 -10.84
CA SER A 239 -29.79 8.42 -9.63
C SER A 239 -29.82 6.92 -9.94
N GLN A 240 -30.69 6.48 -10.86
CA GLN A 240 -30.78 5.09 -11.29
C GLN A 240 -29.47 4.62 -11.96
N ALA A 241 -28.91 5.41 -12.87
CA ALA A 241 -27.63 5.10 -13.51
C ALA A 241 -26.49 5.04 -12.48
N LYS A 242 -26.46 5.99 -11.54
CA LYS A 242 -25.45 6.08 -10.47
C LYS A 242 -25.48 4.85 -9.56
N MET A 243 -26.65 4.47 -9.02
CA MET A 243 -26.77 3.33 -8.09
C MET A 243 -26.41 1.98 -8.74
N ASN A 244 -26.82 1.79 -10.00
CA ASN A 244 -26.42 0.61 -10.78
C ASN A 244 -24.92 0.59 -11.05
N ALA A 245 -24.33 1.74 -11.39
CA ALA A 245 -22.89 1.87 -11.62
C ALA A 245 -22.09 1.64 -10.33
N LYS A 246 -22.53 2.13 -9.16
CA LYS A 246 -21.89 1.84 -7.86
C LYS A 246 -21.80 0.33 -7.59
N THR A 247 -22.90 -0.38 -7.81
CA THR A 247 -22.96 -1.84 -7.61
C THR A 247 -22.05 -2.60 -8.60
N ASP A 248 -22.09 -2.24 -9.89
CA ASP A 248 -21.20 -2.87 -10.89
C ASP A 248 -19.72 -2.49 -10.64
N PHE A 249 -19.45 -1.29 -10.14
CA PHE A 249 -18.11 -0.83 -9.78
C PHE A 249 -17.53 -1.66 -8.63
N ALA A 250 -18.28 -1.79 -7.53
CA ALA A 250 -17.88 -2.64 -6.40
C ALA A 250 -17.63 -4.09 -6.85
N LYS A 251 -18.47 -4.61 -7.75
CA LYS A 251 -18.27 -5.94 -8.34
C LYS A 251 -16.98 -6.02 -9.15
N ILE A 252 -16.66 -5.02 -9.99
CA ILE A 252 -15.44 -5.01 -10.81
C ILE A 252 -14.18 -4.91 -9.94
N ILE A 253 -14.18 -4.05 -8.92
CA ILE A 253 -13.05 -3.86 -8.01
C ILE A 253 -12.79 -5.11 -7.17
N ASN A 254 -13.84 -5.86 -6.81
CA ASN A 254 -13.68 -7.08 -6.01
C ASN A 254 -13.36 -8.34 -6.83
N LYS A 255 -13.54 -8.33 -8.17
CA LYS A 255 -13.22 -9.50 -9.03
C LYS A 255 -11.78 -10.02 -8.85
N PRO A 256 -10.72 -9.21 -8.79
CA PRO A 256 -9.36 -9.71 -8.59
C PRO A 256 -9.09 -10.28 -7.19
N ASN A 257 -9.88 -9.86 -6.20
CA ASN A 257 -9.78 -10.38 -4.83
C ASN A 257 -10.45 -11.75 -4.70
N GLU A 258 -11.19 -12.20 -5.72
CA GLU A 258 -11.88 -13.48 -5.72
C GLU A 258 -10.89 -14.63 -5.99
N LEU A 259 -10.70 -15.48 -4.98
CA LEU A 259 -9.74 -16.59 -4.99
C LEU A 259 -10.02 -17.63 -6.08
N SER A 260 -11.26 -17.74 -6.57
CA SER A 260 -11.65 -18.69 -7.60
C SER A 260 -10.97 -18.46 -8.96
N GLN A 261 -10.46 -17.25 -9.21
CA GLN A 261 -9.76 -16.93 -10.45
C GLN A 261 -8.28 -17.31 -10.42
N ILE A 262 -7.73 -17.46 -9.20
CA ILE A 262 -6.31 -17.69 -8.95
C ILE A 262 -6.03 -19.15 -8.62
N LEU A 263 -6.87 -19.78 -7.80
CA LEU A 263 -6.66 -21.14 -7.31
C LEU A 263 -7.42 -22.17 -8.14
N THR A 264 -6.72 -23.20 -8.60
CA THR A 264 -7.28 -24.37 -9.28
C THR A 264 -6.93 -25.62 -8.49
N VAL A 265 -7.80 -26.63 -8.50
CA VAL A 265 -7.48 -27.94 -7.92
C VAL A 265 -6.72 -28.73 -8.97
N ASP A 266 -5.50 -29.18 -8.65
CA ASP A 266 -4.69 -30.00 -9.54
C ASP A 266 -5.41 -31.32 -9.85
N PRO A 267 -5.64 -31.65 -11.13
CA PRO A 267 -6.28 -32.91 -11.51
C PRO A 267 -5.50 -34.17 -11.09
N LYS A 268 -4.19 -34.08 -10.82
CA LYS A 268 -3.36 -35.24 -10.47
C LYS A 268 -3.28 -35.48 -8.97
N THR A 269 -3.05 -34.41 -8.19
CA THR A 269 -2.83 -34.53 -6.73
C THR A 269 -4.03 -34.13 -5.89
N SER A 270 -5.10 -33.59 -6.50
CA SER A 270 -6.27 -33.02 -5.80
C SER A 270 -5.92 -31.89 -4.81
N LEU A 271 -4.70 -31.34 -4.89
CA LEU A 271 -4.26 -30.22 -4.08
C LEU A 271 -4.59 -28.90 -4.77
N ARG A 272 -4.81 -27.85 -3.99
CA ARG A 272 -5.01 -26.50 -4.53
C ARG A 272 -3.67 -25.95 -4.98
N ILE A 273 -3.59 -25.54 -6.24
CA ILE A 273 -2.42 -24.91 -6.86
C ILE A 273 -2.82 -23.56 -7.44
N VAL A 274 -1.84 -22.67 -7.61
CA VAL A 274 -2.07 -21.45 -8.38
C VAL A 274 -2.14 -21.79 -9.86
N LYS A 275 -3.08 -21.16 -10.58
CA LYS A 275 -3.20 -21.29 -12.03
C LYS A 275 -1.90 -20.83 -12.71
N PRO A 276 -1.27 -21.64 -13.57
CA PRO A 276 0.04 -21.30 -14.14
C PRO A 276 -0.01 -20.09 -15.07
N THR A 277 -1.13 -19.92 -15.79
CA THR A 277 -1.27 -18.89 -16.83
C THR A 277 -1.61 -17.49 -16.31
N VAL A 278 -1.78 -17.31 -15.00
CA VAL A 278 -2.14 -16.00 -14.45
C VAL A 278 -0.89 -15.28 -13.97
N SER A 279 -0.72 -14.03 -14.39
CA SER A 279 0.34 -13.18 -13.87
C SER A 279 -0.08 -12.62 -12.51
N LEU A 280 0.71 -12.89 -11.48
CA LEU A 280 0.51 -12.43 -10.12
C LEU A 280 1.22 -11.11 -9.88
N THR A 281 0.66 -10.30 -8.99
CA THR A 281 1.25 -9.04 -8.51
C THR A 281 0.90 -8.84 -7.04
N ILE A 282 1.61 -7.93 -6.37
CA ILE A 282 1.40 -7.59 -4.96
C ILE A 282 0.13 -6.71 -4.79
N ASN A 283 -0.64 -7.03 -3.76
CA ASN A 283 -1.80 -6.25 -3.33
C ASN A 283 -1.41 -5.23 -2.25
N LEU A 284 -1.23 -3.97 -2.65
CA LEU A 284 -0.89 -2.90 -1.72
C LEU A 284 -2.02 -2.62 -0.72
N ASP A 285 -3.29 -2.71 -1.12
CA ASP A 285 -4.42 -2.48 -0.22
C ASP A 285 -4.38 -3.43 0.98
N ARG A 286 -4.00 -4.70 0.75
CA ARG A 286 -3.88 -5.68 1.82
C ARG A 286 -2.73 -5.34 2.77
N PHE A 287 -1.57 -5.01 2.23
CA PHE A 287 -0.43 -4.57 3.05
C PHE A 287 -0.78 -3.34 3.90
N MET A 288 -1.42 -2.35 3.30
CA MET A 288 -1.79 -1.12 3.98
C MET A 288 -2.80 -1.40 5.12
N LYS A 289 -3.78 -2.30 4.93
CA LYS A 289 -4.69 -2.75 6.01
C LYS A 289 -3.92 -3.31 7.20
N GLY A 290 -2.91 -4.17 6.97
CA GLY A 290 -2.05 -4.69 8.04
C GLY A 290 -1.24 -3.59 8.72
N ARG A 291 -0.75 -2.62 7.93
CA ARG A 291 -0.06 -1.44 8.47
C ARG A 291 -0.97 -0.59 9.36
N ARG A 292 -2.24 -0.39 8.99
CA ARG A 292 -3.25 0.26 9.85
C ARG A 292 -3.44 -0.50 11.16
N SER A 293 -3.62 -1.82 11.09
CA SER A 293 -3.74 -2.66 12.29
C SER A 293 -2.54 -2.50 13.23
N LYS A 294 -1.33 -2.43 12.68
CA LYS A 294 -0.09 -2.19 13.44
C LYS A 294 -0.11 -0.86 14.20
N GLN A 295 -0.64 0.19 13.59
CA GLN A 295 -0.78 1.50 14.25
C GLN A 295 -1.83 1.47 15.37
N LEU A 296 -2.97 0.81 15.16
CA LEU A 296 -4.01 0.64 16.18
C LEU A 296 -3.49 -0.12 17.40
N ILE A 297 -2.65 -1.14 17.19
CA ILE A 297 -2.00 -1.87 18.29
C ILE A 297 -1.05 -0.97 19.08
N ASN A 298 -0.27 -0.13 18.41
CA ASN A 298 0.64 0.80 19.09
C ASN A 298 -0.11 1.84 19.93
N LEU A 299 -1.25 2.31 19.42
CA LEU A 299 -2.15 3.18 20.17
C LEU A 299 -2.73 2.45 21.40
N ALA A 300 -3.17 1.18 21.25
CA ALA A 300 -3.68 0.39 22.36
C ALA A 300 -2.61 0.12 23.44
N LYS A 301 -1.35 -0.12 23.04
CA LYS A 301 -0.22 -0.33 23.96
C LYS A 301 0.00 0.88 24.87
N THR A 302 -0.07 2.09 24.32
CA THR A 302 0.16 3.33 25.07
C THR A 302 -1.03 3.70 25.96
N ARG A 303 -2.26 3.39 25.54
CA ARG A 303 -3.48 3.82 26.24
C ARG A 303 -4.02 2.81 27.25
N VAL A 304 -4.01 1.51 26.93
CA VAL A 304 -4.72 0.46 27.67
C VAL A 304 -3.76 -0.50 28.38
N GLY A 305 -2.58 -0.71 27.80
CA GLY A 305 -1.51 -1.54 28.38
C GLY A 305 -0.97 -2.59 27.41
N SER A 306 0.23 -3.10 27.70
CA SER A 306 0.96 -4.01 26.81
C SER A 306 0.28 -5.37 26.62
N VAL A 307 -0.19 -5.99 27.70
CA VAL A 307 -0.83 -7.32 27.68
C VAL A 307 -2.15 -7.29 26.90
N THR A 308 -3.02 -6.32 27.21
CA THR A 308 -4.30 -6.16 26.48
C THR A 308 -4.07 -5.83 25.01
N ALA A 309 -3.03 -5.07 24.68
CA ALA A 309 -2.71 -4.78 23.28
C ALA A 309 -2.21 -6.01 22.51
N GLN A 310 -1.61 -7.00 23.16
CA GLN A 310 -1.27 -8.28 22.51
C GLN A 310 -2.53 -9.09 22.18
N VAL A 311 -3.51 -9.13 23.09
CA VAL A 311 -4.82 -9.75 22.83
C VAL A 311 -5.53 -9.04 21.68
N TYR A 312 -5.51 -7.71 21.67
CA TYR A 312 -6.07 -6.88 20.61
C TYR A 312 -5.37 -7.09 19.26
N LYS A 313 -4.04 -7.29 19.25
CA LYS A 313 -3.29 -7.65 18.03
C LYS A 313 -3.81 -8.93 17.37
N ILE A 314 -4.09 -9.96 18.16
CA ILE A 314 -4.58 -11.24 17.64
C ILE A 314 -6.01 -11.06 17.08
N ALA A 315 -6.84 -10.27 17.76
CA ALA A 315 -8.20 -9.97 17.30
C ALA A 315 -8.22 -9.24 15.95
N LEU A 316 -7.33 -8.25 15.79
CA LEU A 316 -7.19 -7.55 14.51
C LEU A 316 -6.66 -8.49 13.41
N ARG A 317 -5.70 -9.36 13.71
CA ARG A 317 -5.15 -10.32 12.73
C ARG A 317 -6.22 -11.28 12.18
N LEU A 318 -7.18 -11.70 13.01
CA LEU A 318 -8.27 -12.58 12.60
C LEU A 318 -9.22 -11.92 11.58
N THR A 319 -9.51 -10.63 11.78
CA THR A 319 -10.50 -9.88 10.99
C THR A 319 -9.89 -9.12 9.80
N GLU A 320 -8.56 -9.01 9.77
CA GLU A 320 -7.81 -8.13 8.87
C GLU A 320 -8.12 -8.33 7.38
N GLN A 321 -8.21 -9.59 6.93
CA GLN A 321 -8.42 -9.92 5.52
C GLN A 321 -9.74 -9.36 4.97
N LYS A 322 -10.80 -9.47 5.77
CA LYS A 322 -12.16 -9.05 5.41
C LYS A 322 -12.44 -7.59 5.76
N SER A 323 -11.49 -6.93 6.42
CA SER A 323 -11.63 -5.52 6.83
C SER A 323 -11.79 -4.62 5.61
N PRO A 324 -12.56 -3.52 5.70
CA PRO A 324 -12.66 -2.55 4.61
C PRO A 324 -11.28 -1.98 4.25
N LYS A 325 -11.17 -1.50 3.01
CA LYS A 325 -9.98 -0.77 2.52
C LYS A 325 -9.76 0.48 3.36
N ILE A 326 -8.52 1.00 3.37
CA ILE A 326 -8.22 2.25 4.09
C ILE A 326 -8.85 3.44 3.40
N ARG A 327 -8.84 3.42 2.07
CA ARG A 327 -9.53 4.38 1.23
C ARG A 327 -10.44 3.63 0.29
N ASP A 328 -11.72 3.99 0.27
CA ASP A 328 -12.63 3.44 -0.72
C ASP A 328 -12.30 4.05 -2.10
N PRO A 329 -11.98 3.24 -3.13
CA PRO A 329 -11.72 3.74 -4.48
C PRO A 329 -12.87 4.59 -5.04
N LEU A 330 -14.11 4.38 -4.58
CA LEU A 330 -15.26 5.16 -5.03
C LEU A 330 -15.17 6.64 -4.60
N THR A 331 -14.45 6.96 -3.53
CA THR A 331 -14.18 8.35 -3.10
C THR A 331 -13.32 9.13 -4.10
N GLN A 332 -12.55 8.44 -4.95
CA GLN A 332 -11.67 9.08 -5.95
C GLN A 332 -12.39 9.42 -7.26
N THR A 333 -13.67 9.07 -7.39
CA THR A 333 -14.43 9.18 -8.64
C THR A 333 -15.15 10.53 -8.82
N GLY A 334 -14.92 11.50 -7.94
CA GLY A 334 -15.57 12.81 -7.98
C GLY A 334 -17.01 12.84 -7.44
N LEU A 335 -17.53 11.72 -6.92
CA LEU A 335 -18.89 11.60 -6.36
C LEU A 335 -19.16 12.44 -5.10
N LEU A 336 -18.12 12.96 -4.45
CA LEU A 336 -18.21 13.70 -3.17
C LEU A 336 -18.71 15.15 -3.31
N GLN A 337 -19.12 15.57 -4.51
CA GLN A 337 -19.67 16.90 -4.75
C GLN A 337 -21.03 17.10 -4.05
N ASP A 338 -21.81 16.02 -3.92
CA ASP A 338 -23.11 16.04 -3.26
C ASP A 338 -22.98 15.61 -1.78
N LEU A 339 -23.55 16.38 -0.85
CA LEU A 339 -23.51 16.05 0.59
C LEU A 339 -24.21 14.72 0.91
N GLU A 340 -25.29 14.42 0.21
CA GLU A 340 -26.04 13.16 0.37
C GLU A 340 -25.16 11.94 0.00
N GLU A 341 -24.30 12.08 -1.01
CA GLU A 341 -23.36 11.02 -1.39
C GLU A 341 -22.29 10.82 -0.33
N ALA A 342 -21.77 11.90 0.23
CA ALA A 342 -20.84 11.84 1.36
C ALA A 342 -21.46 11.10 2.56
N LYS A 343 -22.74 11.33 2.87
CA LYS A 343 -23.44 10.59 3.92
C LYS A 343 -23.67 9.12 3.56
N SER A 344 -24.07 8.83 2.33
CA SER A 344 -24.24 7.47 1.82
C SER A 344 -22.95 6.65 1.96
N PHE A 345 -21.78 7.25 1.73
CA PHE A 345 -20.49 6.57 1.94
C PHE A 345 -20.22 6.24 3.41
N GLN A 346 -20.61 7.13 4.34
CA GLN A 346 -20.48 6.85 5.77
C GLN A 346 -21.40 5.72 6.20
N ASP A 347 -22.64 5.71 5.73
CA ASP A 347 -23.61 4.67 6.05
C ASP A 347 -23.13 3.30 5.54
N GLU A 348 -22.57 3.25 4.33
CA GLU A 348 -21.96 2.04 3.78
C GLU A 348 -20.71 1.60 4.58
N ALA A 349 -19.87 2.54 5.01
CA ALA A 349 -18.69 2.23 5.80
C ALA A 349 -19.06 1.62 7.16
N GLU A 350 -20.01 2.22 7.89
CA GLU A 350 -20.52 1.71 9.16
C GLU A 350 -21.17 0.33 9.00
N LEU A 351 -21.97 0.15 7.93
CA LEU A 351 -22.60 -1.13 7.62
C LEU A 351 -21.56 -2.24 7.40
N VAL A 352 -20.49 -1.94 6.66
CA VAL A 352 -19.43 -2.91 6.37
C VAL A 352 -18.67 -3.28 7.64
N GLU A 353 -18.45 -2.34 8.57
CA GLU A 353 -17.78 -2.63 9.84
C GLU A 353 -18.61 -3.56 10.75
N GLU A 354 -19.93 -3.37 10.81
CA GLU A 354 -20.79 -4.13 11.73
C GLU A 354 -21.35 -5.45 11.14
N LYS A 355 -21.68 -5.47 9.84
CA LYS A 355 -22.47 -6.55 9.24
C LYS A 355 -21.66 -7.51 8.38
N THR A 356 -20.37 -7.27 8.17
CA THR A 356 -19.55 -8.16 7.33
C THR A 356 -19.23 -9.47 8.05
N PRO A 357 -19.57 -10.64 7.47
CA PRO A 357 -19.32 -11.93 8.09
C PRO A 357 -17.83 -12.22 8.17
N GLY A 358 -17.31 -12.33 9.40
CA GLY A 358 -15.89 -12.51 9.70
C GLY A 358 -15.17 -11.25 10.18
N LEU A 359 -15.86 -10.11 10.27
CA LEU A 359 -15.44 -8.97 11.09
C LEU A 359 -16.04 -9.04 12.50
N THR A 360 -17.22 -9.64 12.62
CA THR A 360 -17.80 -10.01 13.91
C THR A 360 -17.10 -11.27 14.42
N PHE A 361 -16.53 -11.20 15.63
CA PHE A 361 -15.88 -12.31 16.30
C PHE A 361 -16.18 -12.27 17.79
N ASN A 362 -16.13 -13.45 18.42
CA ASN A 362 -16.34 -13.58 19.85
C ASN A 362 -15.02 -13.90 20.57
N ALA A 363 -15.01 -13.75 21.90
CA ALA A 363 -13.85 -14.11 22.72
C ALA A 363 -13.46 -15.60 22.58
N ILE A 364 -14.42 -16.47 22.22
CA ILE A 364 -14.20 -17.89 21.96
C ILE A 364 -13.31 -18.10 20.72
N ASP A 365 -13.54 -17.33 19.65
CA ASP A 365 -12.76 -17.43 18.42
C ASP A 365 -11.33 -16.94 18.63
N LEU A 366 -11.19 -15.94 19.50
CA LEU A 366 -9.89 -15.39 19.89
C LEU A 366 -9.06 -16.39 20.69
N ALA A 367 -9.69 -17.12 21.61
CA ALA A 367 -9.02 -18.14 22.42
C ALA A 367 -8.39 -19.27 21.59
N ARG A 368 -8.96 -19.59 20.41
CA ARG A 368 -8.42 -20.62 19.50
C ARG A 368 -7.11 -20.20 18.81
N HIS A 369 -6.85 -18.90 18.69
CA HIS A 369 -5.70 -18.34 17.99
C HIS A 369 -4.70 -17.67 18.93
N LEU A 370 -4.91 -17.77 20.24
CA LEU A 370 -4.07 -17.18 21.27
C LEU A 370 -2.88 -18.11 21.55
N PRO A 371 -1.63 -17.60 21.59
CA PRO A 371 -0.46 -18.44 21.78
C PRO A 371 -0.35 -18.91 23.23
N ALA A 372 0.05 -20.16 23.45
CA ALA A 372 0.09 -20.78 24.77
C ALA A 372 1.01 -20.07 25.79
N GLU A 373 1.97 -19.28 25.30
CA GLU A 373 2.96 -18.54 26.08
C GLU A 373 2.44 -17.24 26.72
N LEU A 374 1.24 -16.78 26.35
CA LEU A 374 0.74 -15.47 26.76
C LEU A 374 0.12 -15.52 28.16
N ASP A 375 0.81 -14.95 29.15
CA ASP A 375 0.28 -14.79 30.51
C ASP A 375 -0.67 -13.59 30.59
N LEU A 376 -1.94 -13.86 30.91
CA LEU A 376 -2.99 -12.84 31.02
C LEU A 376 -3.01 -12.16 32.41
N ARG A 377 -2.15 -12.59 33.34
CA ARG A 377 -2.00 -11.98 34.68
C ARG A 377 -1.43 -10.56 34.53
N GLY A 378 -2.19 -9.57 34.99
CA GLY A 378 -1.85 -8.14 34.85
C GLY A 378 -2.65 -7.39 33.77
N SER A 379 -3.53 -8.06 33.03
CA SER A 379 -4.63 -7.39 32.32
C SER A 379 -5.59 -6.74 33.33
N LEU A 380 -6.36 -5.72 32.92
CA LEU A 380 -7.18 -4.78 33.70
C LEU A 380 -8.07 -5.34 34.84
N LEU A 381 -8.13 -6.66 35.04
CA LEU A 381 -8.87 -7.37 36.09
C LEU A 381 -8.01 -8.05 37.18
N SER A 382 -6.68 -7.91 37.18
CA SER A 382 -5.85 -8.54 38.22
C SER A 382 -5.90 -7.85 39.60
N ARG A 383 -6.54 -6.68 39.72
CA ARG A 383 -6.85 -6.07 41.01
C ARG A 383 -8.34 -6.20 41.32
N LYS A 384 -8.78 -7.41 41.68
CA LYS A 384 -9.89 -7.49 42.65
C LYS A 384 -9.32 -6.99 43.98
N PRO A 385 -9.82 -5.90 44.59
CA PRO A 385 -9.48 -5.62 45.98
C PRO A 385 -9.91 -6.85 46.78
N SER A 386 -8.99 -7.36 47.59
CA SER A 386 -9.26 -8.48 48.49
C SER A 386 -10.30 -8.04 49.54
N ASP A 387 -11.58 -8.14 49.22
CA ASP A 387 -12.66 -8.11 50.21
C ASP A 387 -12.65 -9.44 50.94
N ASN A 388 -11.73 -9.56 51.90
CA ASN A 388 -11.89 -10.37 53.10
C ASN A 388 -10.78 -10.08 54.12
N LYS A 389 -10.70 -8.83 54.56
CA LYS A 389 -10.14 -8.56 55.90
C LYS A 389 -11.25 -8.85 56.92
N LYS A 390 -11.47 -10.14 57.16
CA LYS A 390 -12.37 -10.63 58.21
C LYS A 390 -11.90 -10.04 59.54
N ARG A 391 -12.72 -9.15 60.10
CA ARG A 391 -12.60 -8.60 61.45
C ARG A 391 -12.31 -9.74 62.43
N SER A 392 -11.09 -9.79 62.95
CA SER A 392 -10.81 -10.47 64.21
C SER A 392 -11.43 -9.61 65.31
N GLY A 393 -12.57 -10.06 65.82
CA GLY A 393 -13.24 -9.44 66.96
C GLY A 393 -12.40 -9.66 68.21
N SER A 394 -11.75 -8.60 68.67
CA SER A 394 -11.20 -8.47 70.01
C SER A 394 -12.36 -8.40 71.01
N ASN A 395 -12.76 -9.54 71.59
CA ASN A 395 -13.56 -9.54 72.82
C ASN A 395 -12.62 -9.67 74.02
N ALA A 396 -12.23 -8.54 74.58
CA ALA A 396 -11.64 -8.43 75.90
C ALA A 396 -12.31 -7.27 76.64
N ALA A 397 -13.09 -7.62 77.67
CA ALA A 397 -13.67 -6.83 78.78
C ALA A 397 -15.11 -7.32 79.02
N ALA A 398 -15.60 -7.66 80.21
CA ALA A 398 -15.04 -7.64 81.54
C ALA A 398 -15.90 -8.57 82.44
N SER A 399 -15.28 -9.05 83.50
CA SER A 399 -15.76 -9.85 84.62
C SER A 399 -16.97 -9.25 85.37
N LEU A 400 -17.97 -10.04 85.84
CA LEU A 400 -18.22 -10.51 87.22
C LEU A 400 -19.76 -10.78 87.38
N PRO A 401 -20.30 -11.41 88.45
CA PRO A 401 -19.88 -12.60 89.20
C PRO A 401 -21.03 -13.62 89.46
N SER A 402 -20.64 -14.78 90.01
CA SER A 402 -21.38 -15.83 90.74
C SER A 402 -22.88 -15.64 91.11
N LYS A 403 -23.67 -16.71 90.95
CA LYS A 403 -24.37 -17.40 92.07
C LYS A 403 -25.09 -18.68 91.64
N ASN A 404 -24.90 -19.69 92.49
CA ASN A 404 -25.57 -20.99 92.67
C ASN A 404 -25.32 -22.11 91.65
#